data_AF-A0AAW2PUV2-F1
#
_entry.id   AF-A0AAW2PUV2-F1
#
_cell.length_a   1.000
_cell.length_b   1.000
_cell.length_c   1.000
_cell.angle_alpha   90.00
_cell.angle_beta   90.00
_cell.angle_gamma   90.00
#
_symmetry.space_group_name_H-M   'P 1'
#
loop_
_entity.id
_entity.type
_entity.pdbx_description
1 polymer ?
#
loop_
_entity_poly.entity_id
_entity_poly.type
_entity_poly.pdbx_seq_one_letter_code
_entity_poly.pdbx_strand_id
1 'polypeptide(L)'
;MGSRHITETGIFMSSFAAMVFVSGLITVGVSLLSLLVALAVMLHSCESRNSGVLEMHRYKDNYEYCRYFALHAELNSLDADSLPAMCRDIDRLYVKEGQYGRDLNITVGIAEEFFGSVRPQVDSRDIVLIDADDLTSETLFSYYLTHRINEDPLHGNSRDPDYLRYTFARKLYLKLQSDGWPLILFSRKPEKLRSAMAEYLISMGCPGWSSLIMRKENQMQMGFQEFISGQRIILQREGLRIIAVISSRMDALRGPYLGNRMFKFPSPMFRHNMENHVESQSREE
;
A
#
# COMPACT_ATOMS: atom_id res chain seq x y z
N MET A 1 -1.05 19.63 96.33
CA MET A 1 -1.64 18.91 95.17
C MET A 1 -2.96 19.59 94.84
N GLY A 2 -3.01 20.43 93.81
CA GLY A 2 -4.23 21.08 93.34
C GLY A 2 -4.74 20.36 92.10
N SER A 3 -5.96 19.81 92.16
CA SER A 3 -6.61 19.17 91.02
C SER A 3 -7.07 20.25 90.03
N ARG A 4 -6.52 20.25 88.81
CA ARG A 4 -7.01 21.07 87.69
C ARG A 4 -8.25 20.38 87.10
N HIS A 5 -9.43 20.94 87.32
CA HIS A 5 -10.60 20.59 86.51
C HIS A 5 -10.49 21.28 85.15
N ILE A 6 -10.31 20.47 84.11
CA ILE A 6 -10.46 20.89 82.72
C ILE A 6 -11.97 20.91 82.45
N THR A 7 -12.55 22.10 82.29
CA THR A 7 -13.92 22.23 81.79
C THR A 7 -13.90 21.96 80.29
N GLU A 8 -14.27 20.75 79.89
CA GLU A 8 -14.64 20.45 78.51
C GLU A 8 -15.86 21.31 78.13
N THR A 9 -15.66 22.25 77.22
CA THR A 9 -16.75 22.98 76.57
C THR A 9 -17.45 22.04 75.60
N GLY A 10 -18.38 21.23 76.11
CA GLY A 10 -19.27 20.41 75.28
C GLY A 10 -20.34 21.28 74.64
N ILE A 11 -20.49 21.20 73.32
CA ILE A 11 -21.64 21.77 72.63
C ILE A 11 -22.83 20.84 72.90
N PHE A 12 -23.73 21.24 73.80
CA PHE A 12 -24.95 20.50 74.07
C PHE A 12 -25.97 20.76 72.96
N MET A 13 -26.04 19.85 71.99
CA MET A 13 -27.04 19.87 70.95
C MET A 13 -28.23 19.00 71.36
N SER A 14 -29.46 19.50 71.20
CA SER A 14 -30.64 18.69 71.48
C SER A 14 -30.69 17.47 70.54
N SER A 15 -31.24 16.36 71.01
CA SER A 15 -31.37 15.14 70.20
C SER A 15 -32.08 15.41 68.86
N PHE A 16 -33.04 16.33 68.86
CA PHE A 16 -33.72 16.81 67.65
C PHE A 16 -32.77 17.56 66.69
N ALA A 17 -31.96 18.50 67.19
CA ALA A 17 -31.01 19.24 66.35
C ALA A 17 -29.90 18.34 65.79
N ALA A 18 -29.44 17.36 66.58
CA ALA A 18 -28.49 16.35 66.11
C ALA A 18 -29.05 15.49 64.97
N MET A 19 -30.31 15.08 65.08
CA MET A 19 -31.00 14.31 64.05
C MET A 19 -31.14 15.09 62.74
N VAL A 20 -31.51 16.38 62.81
CA VAL A 20 -31.61 17.25 61.63
C VAL A 20 -30.24 17.43 60.96
N PHE A 21 -29.18 17.66 61.73
CA PHE A 21 -27.83 17.82 61.19
C PHE A 21 -27.31 16.55 60.49
N VAL A 22 -27.46 15.39 61.13
CA VAL A 22 -27.04 14.10 60.56
C VAL A 22 -27.87 13.75 59.31
N SER A 23 -29.18 13.98 59.35
CA SER A 23 -30.05 13.79 58.18
C SER A 23 -29.65 14.69 57.01
N GLY A 24 -29.28 15.95 57.29
CA GLY A 24 -28.73 16.87 56.29
C GLY A 24 -27.45 16.37 55.65
N LEU A 25 -26.47 15.92 56.46
CA LEU A 25 -25.21 15.36 55.96
C LEU A 25 -25.42 14.10 55.12
N ILE A 26 -26.31 13.19 55.54
CA ILE A 26 -26.67 11.99 54.77
C ILE A 26 -27.28 12.40 53.43
N THR A 27 -28.20 13.36 53.42
CA THR A 27 -28.87 13.83 52.20
C THR A 27 -27.88 14.45 51.21
N VAL A 28 -26.96 15.29 51.69
CA VAL A 28 -25.88 15.86 50.87
C VAL A 28 -24.96 14.77 50.35
N GLY A 29 -24.57 13.81 51.19
CA GLY A 29 -23.73 12.68 50.79
C GLY A 29 -24.37 11.82 49.71
N VAL A 30 -25.65 11.46 49.87
CA VAL A 30 -26.43 10.71 48.89
C VAL A 30 -26.58 11.51 47.59
N SER A 31 -26.81 12.81 47.68
CA SER A 31 -26.94 13.68 46.50
C SER A 31 -25.62 13.77 45.72
N LEU A 32 -24.48 13.91 46.42
CA LEU A 32 -23.16 13.95 45.80
C LEU A 32 -22.82 12.62 45.13
N LEU A 33 -23.10 11.50 45.80
CA LEU A 33 -22.88 10.17 45.25
C LEU A 33 -23.76 9.93 44.01
N SER A 34 -25.03 10.34 44.06
CA SER A 34 -25.96 10.24 42.92
C SER A 34 -25.47 11.07 41.73
N LEU A 35 -24.96 12.28 41.97
CA LEU A 35 -24.36 13.13 40.95
C LEU A 35 -23.12 12.48 40.32
N LEU A 36 -22.23 11.91 41.14
CA LEU A 36 -21.03 11.21 40.65
C LEU A 36 -21.39 9.99 39.79
N VAL A 37 -22.38 9.20 40.21
CA VAL A 37 -22.87 8.05 39.44
C VAL A 37 -23.50 8.51 38.13
N ALA A 38 -24.34 9.55 38.15
CA ALA A 38 -24.94 10.11 36.94
C ALA A 38 -23.86 10.63 35.97
N LEU A 39 -22.85 11.33 36.47
CA LEU A 39 -21.71 11.79 35.66
C LEU A 39 -20.94 10.62 35.06
N ALA A 40 -20.64 9.58 35.84
CA ALA A 40 -19.93 8.40 35.35
C ALA A 40 -20.71 7.67 34.25
N VAL A 41 -22.02 7.50 34.43
CA VAL A 41 -22.91 6.88 33.42
C VAL A 41 -22.99 7.73 32.16
N MET A 42 -23.10 9.06 32.29
CA MET A 42 -23.11 9.98 31.15
C MET A 42 -21.76 9.97 30.41
N LEU A 43 -20.64 9.92 31.14
CA LEU A 43 -19.31 9.83 30.54
C LEU A 43 -19.15 8.52 29.76
N HIS A 44 -19.55 7.41 30.36
CA HIS A 44 -19.48 6.08 29.74
C HIS A 44 -20.43 5.98 28.52
N SER A 45 -21.61 6.60 28.58
CA SER A 45 -22.53 6.69 27.44
C SER A 45 -21.96 7.56 26.31
N CYS A 46 -21.29 8.66 26.63
CA CYS A 46 -20.60 9.48 25.63
C CYS A 46 -19.42 8.74 24.99
N GLU A 47 -18.60 8.07 25.79
CA GLU A 47 -17.45 7.30 25.31
C GLU A 47 -17.88 6.13 24.42
N SER A 48 -18.86 5.33 24.86
CA SER A 48 -19.40 4.22 24.08
C SER A 48 -20.04 4.70 22.77
N ARG A 49 -20.72 5.85 22.78
CA ARG A 49 -21.34 6.42 21.57
C ARG A 49 -20.32 7.00 20.58
N ASN A 50 -19.20 7.51 21.07
CA ASN A 50 -18.17 8.17 20.26
C ASN A 50 -16.93 7.31 19.97
N SER A 51 -16.81 6.13 20.58
CA SER A 51 -15.68 5.20 20.41
C SER A 51 -15.37 4.93 18.94
N GLY A 52 -16.40 4.68 18.11
CA GLY A 52 -16.22 4.47 16.67
C GLY A 52 -15.70 5.71 15.91
N VAL A 53 -16.05 6.92 16.36
CA VAL A 53 -15.57 8.17 15.74
C VAL A 53 -14.09 8.41 16.07
N LEU A 54 -13.67 8.09 17.29
CA LEU A 54 -12.28 8.19 17.73
C LEU A 54 -11.40 7.14 17.03
N GLU A 55 -11.89 5.90 16.90
CA GLU A 55 -11.20 4.85 16.15
C GLU A 55 -11.05 5.20 14.68
N MET A 56 -12.09 5.77 14.06
CA MET A 56 -12.03 6.25 12.68
C MET A 56 -11.02 7.39 12.50
N HIS A 57 -10.96 8.34 13.44
CA HIS A 57 -9.95 9.40 13.41
C HIS A 57 -8.53 8.84 13.56
N ARG A 58 -8.31 7.94 14.53
CA ARG A 58 -7.00 7.31 14.73
C ARG A 58 -6.58 6.47 13.52
N TYR A 59 -7.52 5.76 12.89
CA TYR A 59 -7.27 5.04 11.65
C TYR A 59 -6.86 5.99 10.53
N LYS A 60 -7.58 7.10 10.34
CA LYS A 60 -7.27 8.10 9.32
C LYS A 60 -5.88 8.70 9.54
N ASP A 61 -5.55 9.09 10.77
CA ASP A 61 -4.24 9.68 11.08
C ASP A 61 -3.10 8.67 10.83
N ASN A 62 -3.30 7.41 11.23
CA ASN A 62 -2.34 6.33 10.96
C ASN A 62 -2.22 6.04 9.45
N TYR A 63 -3.33 6.06 8.72
CA TYR A 63 -3.35 5.87 7.27
C TYR A 63 -2.55 6.95 6.56
N GLU A 64 -2.79 8.23 6.87
CA GLU A 64 -2.05 9.35 6.29
C GLU A 64 -0.57 9.26 6.66
N TYR A 65 -0.24 9.02 7.92
CA TYR A 65 1.15 8.84 8.36
C TYR A 65 1.86 7.74 7.57
N CYS A 66 1.28 6.55 7.48
CA CYS A 66 1.86 5.42 6.76
C CYS A 66 2.00 5.69 5.27
N ARG A 67 1.01 6.36 4.66
CA ARG A 67 1.04 6.75 3.25
C ARG A 67 2.15 7.75 2.94
N TYR A 68 2.30 8.79 3.74
CA TYR A 68 3.40 9.75 3.57
C TYR A 68 4.75 9.10 3.84
N PHE A 69 4.86 8.26 4.86
CA PHE A 69 6.10 7.54 5.13
C PHE A 69 6.48 6.63 3.95
N ALA A 70 5.54 5.85 3.42
CA ALA A 70 5.76 4.97 2.27
C ALA A 70 6.25 5.78 1.04
N LEU A 71 5.65 6.95 0.79
CA LEU A 71 6.12 7.86 -0.24
C LEU A 71 7.57 8.31 -0.02
N HIS A 72 7.91 8.74 1.21
CA HIS A 72 9.28 9.13 1.55
C HIS A 72 10.26 7.96 1.41
N ALA A 73 9.88 6.76 1.84
CA ALA A 73 10.67 5.55 1.71
C ALA A 73 10.95 5.24 0.23
N GLU A 74 9.92 5.26 -0.61
CA GLU A 74 10.05 5.04 -2.06
C GLU A 74 10.94 6.10 -2.73
N LEU A 75 10.75 7.38 -2.39
CA LEU A 75 11.55 8.48 -2.93
C LEU A 75 13.02 8.43 -2.51
N ASN A 76 13.34 7.77 -1.40
CA ASN A 76 14.71 7.61 -0.89
C ASN A 76 15.27 6.19 -1.07
N SER A 77 14.57 5.32 -1.80
CA SER A 77 14.96 3.90 -1.99
C SER A 77 15.19 3.15 -0.66
N LEU A 78 14.37 3.43 0.35
CA LEU A 78 14.42 2.70 1.61
C LEU A 78 13.71 1.36 1.47
N ASP A 79 14.21 0.34 2.17
CA ASP A 79 13.58 -0.98 2.20
C ASP A 79 12.24 -0.96 2.94
N ALA A 80 11.37 -1.93 2.64
CA ALA A 80 10.06 -2.06 3.28
C ALA A 80 10.16 -2.21 4.81
N ASP A 81 11.28 -2.72 5.31
CA ASP A 81 11.56 -2.86 6.75
C ASP A 81 11.75 -1.51 7.46
N SER A 82 11.89 -0.42 6.72
CA SER A 82 11.92 0.94 7.27
C SER A 82 10.55 1.42 7.76
N LEU A 83 9.45 0.81 7.28
CA LEU A 83 8.11 1.21 7.68
C LEU A 83 7.76 0.71 9.09
N PRO A 84 7.14 1.56 9.93
CA PRO A 84 6.63 1.14 11.23
C PRO A 84 5.67 -0.04 11.13
N ALA A 85 5.74 -0.98 12.08
CA ALA A 85 4.92 -2.19 12.08
C ALA A 85 3.41 -1.92 12.01
N MET A 86 2.94 -0.79 12.58
CA MET A 86 1.54 -0.35 12.50
C MET A 86 1.04 -0.14 11.06
N CYS A 87 1.95 0.13 10.12
CA CYS A 87 1.58 0.32 8.72
C CYS A 87 1.21 -0.99 8.02
N ARG A 88 1.53 -2.15 8.59
CA ARG A 88 1.22 -3.45 7.99
C ARG A 88 -0.28 -3.70 7.91
N ASP A 89 -1.01 -3.37 8.97
CA ASP A 89 -2.47 -3.50 9.02
C ASP A 89 -3.14 -2.46 8.11
N ILE A 90 -2.58 -1.25 8.09
CA ILE A 90 -3.02 -0.16 7.19
C ILE A 90 -2.86 -0.58 5.73
N ASP A 91 -1.72 -1.16 5.34
CA ASP A 91 -1.45 -1.61 3.97
C ASP A 91 -2.38 -2.77 3.57
N ARG A 92 -2.62 -3.71 4.48
CA ARG A 92 -3.59 -4.79 4.26
C ARG A 92 -4.99 -4.24 3.98
N LEU A 93 -5.42 -3.21 4.72
CA LEU A 93 -6.72 -2.55 4.50
C LEU A 93 -6.72 -1.73 3.22
N TYR A 94 -5.63 -1.03 2.89
CA TYR A 94 -5.44 -0.31 1.64
C TYR A 94 -5.72 -1.20 0.42
N VAL A 95 -5.22 -2.44 0.44
CA VAL A 95 -5.51 -3.44 -0.59
C VAL A 95 -6.94 -3.99 -0.47
N LYS A 96 -7.35 -4.48 0.72
CA LYS A 96 -8.63 -5.19 0.91
C LYS A 96 -9.88 -4.31 0.75
N GLU A 97 -9.82 -3.05 1.15
CA GLU A 97 -10.93 -2.08 1.04
C GLU A 97 -11.00 -1.43 -0.36
N GLY A 98 -10.11 -1.86 -1.27
CA GLY A 98 -10.14 -1.51 -2.68
C GLY A 98 -9.53 -0.15 -3.01
N GLN A 99 -8.91 0.56 -2.06
CA GLN A 99 -8.25 1.84 -2.35
C GLN A 99 -7.07 1.64 -3.31
N TYR A 100 -6.30 0.57 -3.14
CA TYR A 100 -5.24 0.20 -4.07
C TYR A 100 -5.74 0.02 -5.52
N GLY A 101 -6.87 -0.69 -5.70
CA GLY A 101 -7.50 -0.84 -7.01
C GLY A 101 -7.99 0.49 -7.60
N ARG A 102 -8.52 1.40 -6.76
CA ARG A 102 -8.91 2.76 -7.18
C ARG A 102 -7.69 3.56 -7.66
N ASP A 103 -6.59 3.51 -6.92
CA ASP A 103 -5.36 4.23 -7.27
C ASP A 103 -4.76 3.68 -8.58
N LEU A 104 -4.75 2.36 -8.77
CA LEU A 104 -4.35 1.73 -10.04
C LEU A 104 -5.20 2.23 -11.20
N ASN A 105 -6.53 2.26 -11.04
CA ASN A 105 -7.45 2.73 -12.07
C ASN A 105 -7.22 4.21 -12.41
N ILE A 106 -6.96 5.06 -11.41
CA ILE A 106 -6.62 6.46 -11.61
C ILE A 106 -5.33 6.59 -12.41
N THR A 107 -4.27 5.86 -12.04
CA THR A 107 -3.00 5.87 -12.79
C THR A 107 -3.18 5.43 -14.24
N VAL A 108 -3.97 4.38 -14.49
CA VAL A 108 -4.30 3.95 -15.86
C VAL A 108 -5.04 5.05 -16.61
N GLY A 109 -6.05 5.69 -16.00
CA GLY A 109 -6.79 6.78 -16.61
C GLY A 109 -5.91 7.98 -16.99
N ILE A 110 -4.98 8.37 -16.12
CA ILE A 110 -4.01 9.44 -16.40
C ILE A 110 -3.10 9.07 -17.58
N ALA A 111 -2.67 7.80 -17.66
CA ALA A 111 -1.89 7.33 -18.80
C ALA A 111 -2.70 7.33 -20.10
N GLU A 112 -3.92 6.78 -20.07
CA GLU A 112 -4.83 6.75 -21.22
C GLU A 112 -5.14 8.17 -21.74
N GLU A 113 -5.36 9.13 -20.85
CA GLU A 113 -5.58 10.54 -21.22
C GLU A 113 -4.35 11.13 -21.94
N PHE A 114 -3.16 10.93 -21.39
CA PHE A 114 -1.92 11.39 -22.02
C PHE A 114 -1.76 10.78 -23.42
N PHE A 115 -1.87 9.45 -23.53
CA PHE A 115 -1.71 8.76 -24.81
C PHE A 115 -2.86 9.02 -25.80
N GLY A 116 -4.02 9.47 -25.34
CA GLY A 116 -5.08 9.99 -26.21
C GLY A 116 -4.76 11.39 -26.77
N SER A 117 -3.93 12.17 -26.07
CA SER A 117 -3.54 13.53 -26.48
C SER A 117 -2.32 13.58 -27.41
N VAL A 118 -1.55 12.49 -27.49
CA VAL A 118 -0.37 12.35 -28.37
C VAL A 118 -0.55 11.18 -29.32
N ARG A 119 0.12 11.20 -30.48
CA ARG A 119 0.10 10.05 -31.42
C ARG A 119 1.51 9.65 -31.78
N PRO A 120 1.77 8.35 -32.01
CA PRO A 120 3.07 7.92 -32.50
C PRO A 120 3.32 8.51 -33.89
N GLN A 121 4.55 8.94 -34.14
CA GLN A 121 4.97 9.37 -35.46
C GLN A 121 4.98 8.22 -36.47
N VAL A 122 4.83 8.57 -37.75
CA VAL A 122 4.75 7.61 -38.87
C VAL A 122 6.01 6.76 -39.01
N ASP A 123 7.17 7.26 -38.56
CA ASP A 123 8.45 6.54 -38.63
C ASP A 123 8.56 5.39 -37.62
N SER A 124 7.54 5.17 -36.77
CA SER A 124 7.49 4.11 -35.76
C SER A 124 8.67 4.11 -34.77
N ARG A 125 9.33 5.26 -34.61
CA ARG A 125 10.48 5.42 -33.68
C ARG A 125 10.04 5.90 -32.30
N ASP A 126 8.80 6.34 -32.14
CA ASP A 126 8.22 6.69 -30.85
C ASP A 126 7.84 5.42 -30.10
N ILE A 127 8.52 5.12 -28.99
CA ILE A 127 8.32 3.88 -28.22
C ILE A 127 7.77 4.17 -26.82
N VAL A 128 7.10 3.17 -26.25
CA VAL A 128 6.75 3.12 -24.82
C VAL A 128 7.55 2.01 -24.16
N LEU A 129 8.25 2.36 -23.08
CA LEU A 129 8.96 1.38 -22.25
C LEU A 129 8.03 0.92 -21.13
N ILE A 130 7.81 -0.39 -21.04
CA ILE A 130 6.96 -0.99 -20.02
C ILE A 130 7.76 -2.00 -19.21
N ASP A 131 7.63 -1.90 -17.91
CA ASP A 131 8.16 -2.87 -16.97
C ASP A 131 7.42 -4.20 -17.10
N ALA A 132 8.10 -5.21 -17.63
CA ALA A 132 7.54 -6.54 -17.80
C ALA A 132 7.23 -7.21 -16.45
N ASP A 133 7.95 -6.84 -15.39
CA ASP A 133 7.73 -7.44 -14.08
C ASP A 133 6.37 -7.02 -13.49
N ASP A 134 5.77 -5.90 -13.95
CA ASP A 134 4.40 -5.50 -13.61
C ASP A 134 3.33 -6.23 -14.41
N LEU A 135 3.72 -6.84 -15.54
CA LEU A 135 2.89 -7.75 -16.33
C LEU A 135 3.03 -9.20 -15.84
N THR A 136 3.74 -9.41 -14.72
CA THR A 136 3.91 -10.71 -14.09
C THR A 136 3.62 -10.62 -12.58
N SER A 137 3.24 -11.72 -11.96
CA SER A 137 3.38 -11.92 -10.51
C SER A 137 4.58 -12.83 -10.29
N GLU A 138 5.41 -12.58 -9.27
CA GLU A 138 6.54 -13.45 -8.95
C GLU A 138 6.08 -14.88 -8.62
N THR A 139 4.96 -14.99 -7.91
CA THR A 139 4.30 -16.26 -7.59
C THR A 139 3.85 -16.98 -8.86
N LEU A 140 3.13 -16.27 -9.74
CA LEU A 140 2.63 -16.85 -11.00
C LEU A 140 3.76 -17.26 -11.93
N PHE A 141 4.78 -16.43 -12.06
CA PHE A 141 5.91 -16.73 -12.92
C PHE A 141 6.73 -17.90 -12.38
N SER A 142 6.92 -18.00 -11.07
CA SER A 142 7.60 -19.15 -10.44
C SER A 142 6.77 -20.44 -10.59
N TYR A 143 5.45 -20.35 -10.45
CA TYR A 143 4.54 -21.47 -10.70
C TYR A 143 4.59 -21.92 -12.16
N TYR A 144 4.60 -20.97 -13.10
CA TYR A 144 4.76 -21.24 -14.53
C TYR A 144 6.08 -21.96 -14.84
N LEU A 145 7.19 -21.51 -14.25
CA LEU A 145 8.50 -22.15 -14.45
C LEU A 145 8.54 -23.60 -13.95
N THR A 146 7.80 -23.93 -12.90
CA THR A 146 7.81 -25.26 -12.27
C THR A 146 6.82 -26.22 -12.91
N HIS A 147 5.62 -25.74 -13.27
CA HIS A 147 4.55 -26.61 -13.72
C HIS A 147 4.32 -26.56 -15.24
N ARG A 148 4.80 -25.52 -15.94
CA ARG A 148 4.47 -25.24 -17.35
C ARG A 148 2.96 -25.21 -17.62
N ILE A 149 2.16 -24.96 -16.59
CA ILE A 149 0.71 -24.90 -16.66
C ILE A 149 0.32 -23.46 -17.06
N ASN A 150 -0.54 -23.33 -18.06
CA ASN A 150 -1.08 -22.06 -18.56
C ASN A 150 -2.29 -21.57 -17.76
N GLU A 151 -2.71 -22.30 -16.73
CA GLU A 151 -3.77 -21.86 -15.82
C GLU A 151 -3.16 -20.93 -14.78
N ASP A 152 -3.71 -19.73 -14.68
CA ASP A 152 -3.35 -18.73 -13.68
C ASP A 152 -3.97 -19.13 -12.32
N PRO A 153 -3.20 -19.64 -11.35
CA PRO A 153 -3.73 -20.02 -10.04
C PRO A 153 -4.27 -18.84 -9.21
N LEU A 154 -4.01 -17.60 -9.63
CA LEU A 154 -4.57 -16.39 -9.03
C LEU A 154 -5.77 -15.84 -9.81
N HIS A 155 -6.22 -16.52 -10.87
CA HIS A 155 -7.36 -16.07 -11.66
C HIS A 155 -8.61 -15.92 -10.79
N GLY A 156 -9.10 -14.68 -10.66
CA GLY A 156 -10.26 -14.36 -9.83
C GLY A 156 -9.94 -14.07 -8.35
N ASN A 157 -8.67 -14.09 -7.93
CA ASN A 157 -8.29 -13.57 -6.62
C ASN A 157 -8.19 -12.04 -6.66
N SER A 158 -9.34 -11.37 -6.71
CA SER A 158 -9.46 -9.91 -6.76
C SER A 158 -8.91 -9.19 -5.52
N ARG A 159 -8.38 -9.93 -4.53
CA ARG A 159 -7.79 -9.41 -3.30
C ARG A 159 -6.27 -9.53 -3.27
N ASP A 160 -5.67 -10.18 -4.27
CA ASP A 160 -4.22 -10.24 -4.41
C ASP A 160 -3.70 -8.95 -5.06
N PRO A 161 -2.75 -8.23 -4.43
CA PRO A 161 -2.26 -6.96 -4.95
C PRO A 161 -1.41 -7.10 -6.22
N ASP A 162 -0.73 -8.23 -6.42
CA ASP A 162 0.02 -8.47 -7.64
C ASP A 162 -0.92 -8.79 -8.80
N TYR A 163 -1.97 -9.57 -8.56
CA TYR A 163 -3.02 -9.84 -9.54
C TYR A 163 -3.75 -8.56 -9.97
N LEU A 164 -4.08 -7.68 -9.01
CA LEU A 164 -4.66 -6.37 -9.31
C LEU A 164 -3.72 -5.53 -10.18
N ARG A 165 -2.43 -5.40 -9.79
CA ARG A 165 -1.43 -4.64 -10.58
C ARG A 165 -1.34 -5.18 -12.00
N TYR A 166 -1.18 -6.50 -12.14
CA TYR A 166 -1.13 -7.20 -13.41
C TYR A 166 -2.35 -6.89 -14.28
N THR A 167 -3.56 -6.95 -13.71
CA THR A 167 -4.81 -6.69 -14.44
C THR A 167 -4.85 -5.28 -15.03
N PHE A 168 -4.48 -4.27 -14.24
CA PHE A 168 -4.45 -2.88 -14.69
C PHE A 168 -3.29 -2.60 -15.65
N ALA A 169 -2.10 -3.15 -15.40
CA ALA A 169 -0.95 -3.03 -16.29
C ALA A 169 -1.24 -3.67 -17.66
N ARG A 170 -1.87 -4.85 -17.68
CA ARG A 170 -2.32 -5.53 -18.90
C ARG A 170 -3.38 -4.72 -19.65
N LYS A 171 -4.35 -4.14 -18.94
CA LYS A 171 -5.35 -3.26 -19.57
C LYS A 171 -4.67 -2.11 -20.33
N LEU A 172 -3.73 -1.43 -19.67
CA LEU A 172 -2.97 -0.34 -20.29
C LEU A 172 -2.11 -0.83 -21.45
N TYR A 173 -1.41 -1.98 -21.30
CA TYR A 173 -0.63 -2.60 -22.36
C TYR A 173 -1.44 -2.81 -23.63
N LEU A 174 -2.60 -3.46 -23.53
CA LEU A 174 -3.47 -3.75 -24.66
C LEU A 174 -4.04 -2.49 -25.29
N LYS A 175 -4.37 -1.48 -24.47
CA LYS A 175 -4.83 -0.18 -24.96
C LYS A 175 -3.75 0.49 -25.81
N LEU A 176 -2.52 0.60 -25.31
CA LEU A 176 -1.41 1.20 -26.03
C LEU A 176 -1.10 0.46 -27.33
N GLN A 177 -1.14 -0.87 -27.30
CA GLN A 177 -0.99 -1.68 -28.51
C GLN A 177 -2.10 -1.38 -29.53
N SER A 178 -3.36 -1.32 -29.09
CA SER A 178 -4.49 -1.01 -29.97
C SER A 178 -4.43 0.39 -30.58
N ASP A 179 -3.79 1.33 -29.87
CA ASP A 179 -3.55 2.70 -30.33
C ASP A 179 -2.30 2.81 -31.23
N GLY A 180 -1.64 1.69 -31.52
CA GLY A 180 -0.51 1.62 -32.46
C GLY A 180 0.84 2.01 -31.86
N TRP A 181 0.98 2.05 -30.54
CA TRP A 181 2.26 2.33 -29.90
C TRP A 181 3.21 1.14 -29.98
N PRO A 182 4.43 1.30 -30.54
CA PRO A 182 5.50 0.31 -30.38
C PRO A 182 5.90 0.15 -28.91
N LEU A 183 5.77 -1.07 -28.39
CA LEU A 183 6.06 -1.39 -26.99
C LEU A 183 7.40 -2.11 -26.88
N ILE A 184 8.29 -1.62 -26.02
CA ILE A 184 9.50 -2.33 -25.62
C ILE A 184 9.39 -2.66 -24.14
N LEU A 185 9.59 -3.94 -23.84
CA LEU A 185 9.53 -4.45 -22.49
C LEU A 185 10.92 -4.52 -21.87
N PHE A 186 11.01 -4.30 -20.57
CA PHE A 186 12.24 -4.52 -19.81
C PHE A 186 11.96 -5.29 -18.51
N SER A 187 12.91 -6.10 -18.04
CA SER A 187 12.77 -6.88 -16.80
C SER A 187 14.05 -6.89 -16.00
N ARG A 188 13.91 -7.06 -14.67
CA ARG A 188 15.03 -7.30 -13.74
C ARG A 188 15.55 -8.73 -13.82
N LYS A 189 14.80 -9.64 -14.44
CA LYS A 189 15.13 -11.06 -14.51
C LYS A 189 16.32 -11.29 -15.45
N PRO A 190 17.10 -12.36 -15.22
CA PRO A 190 18.25 -12.68 -16.04
C PRO A 190 17.85 -13.15 -17.44
N GLU A 191 18.69 -12.84 -18.41
CA GLU A 191 18.59 -13.16 -19.84
C GLU A 191 18.20 -14.62 -20.14
N LYS A 192 18.72 -15.56 -19.33
CA LYS A 192 18.44 -17.00 -19.45
C LYS A 192 16.95 -17.34 -19.31
N LEU A 193 16.15 -16.46 -18.72
CA LEU A 193 14.70 -16.62 -18.57
C LEU A 193 13.90 -15.98 -19.71
N ARG A 194 14.53 -15.44 -20.76
CA ARG A 194 13.83 -14.74 -21.85
C ARG A 194 12.73 -15.58 -22.47
N SER A 195 13.02 -16.80 -22.89
CA SER A 195 12.03 -17.64 -23.56
C SER A 195 10.84 -17.93 -22.64
N ALA A 196 11.10 -18.28 -21.38
CA ALA A 196 10.04 -18.52 -20.41
C ALA A 196 9.20 -17.27 -20.13
N MET A 197 9.83 -16.10 -20.01
CA MET A 197 9.14 -14.81 -19.84
C MET A 197 8.29 -14.46 -21.06
N ALA A 198 8.82 -14.66 -22.26
CA ALA A 198 8.09 -14.42 -23.49
C ALA A 198 6.87 -15.34 -23.63
N GLU A 199 7.04 -16.64 -23.40
CA GLU A 199 5.94 -17.61 -23.43
C GLU A 199 4.87 -17.26 -22.38
N TYR A 200 5.27 -16.89 -21.16
CA TYR A 200 4.36 -16.45 -20.12
C TYR A 200 3.58 -15.18 -20.51
N LEU A 201 4.25 -14.14 -21.01
CA LEU A 201 3.57 -12.90 -21.41
C LEU A 201 2.57 -13.14 -22.55
N ILE A 202 2.88 -14.04 -23.48
CA ILE A 202 1.98 -14.45 -24.55
C ILE A 202 0.78 -15.22 -23.99
N SER A 203 1.00 -16.21 -23.11
CA SER A 203 -0.08 -17.01 -22.53
C SER A 203 -1.01 -16.17 -21.66
N MET A 204 -0.46 -15.16 -20.99
CA MET A 204 -1.20 -14.15 -20.22
C MET A 204 -1.84 -13.06 -21.10
N GLY A 205 -1.83 -13.23 -22.42
CA GLY A 205 -2.54 -12.37 -23.37
C GLY A 205 -1.96 -10.98 -23.50
N CYS A 206 -0.63 -10.84 -23.38
CA CYS A 206 0.12 -9.61 -23.67
C CYS A 206 1.11 -9.80 -24.83
N PRO A 207 0.71 -10.30 -26.03
CA PRO A 207 1.63 -10.53 -27.15
C PRO A 207 2.00 -9.21 -27.86
N GLY A 208 2.99 -9.24 -28.75
CA GLY A 208 3.19 -8.19 -29.77
C GLY A 208 4.03 -6.98 -29.33
N TRP A 209 4.93 -7.16 -28.36
CA TRP A 209 6.01 -6.20 -28.08
C TRP A 209 7.15 -6.33 -29.10
N SER A 210 7.88 -5.25 -29.35
CA SER A 210 8.98 -5.20 -30.32
C SER A 210 10.28 -5.81 -29.79
N SER A 211 10.55 -5.66 -28.50
CA SER A 211 11.77 -6.18 -27.84
C SER A 211 11.53 -6.44 -26.36
N LEU A 212 12.22 -7.45 -25.82
CA LEU A 212 12.25 -7.78 -24.38
C LEU A 212 13.70 -7.68 -23.88
N ILE A 213 13.98 -6.59 -23.19
CA ILE A 213 15.28 -6.26 -22.61
C ILE A 213 15.41 -6.93 -21.25
N MET A 214 16.41 -7.79 -21.10
CA MET A 214 16.69 -8.52 -19.85
C MET A 214 18.17 -8.39 -19.50
N ARG A 215 18.52 -8.75 -18.26
CA ARG A 215 19.87 -8.53 -17.74
C ARG A 215 20.77 -9.70 -18.09
N LYS A 216 21.90 -9.44 -18.75
CA LYS A 216 22.95 -10.44 -18.93
C LYS A 216 23.58 -10.79 -17.58
N GLU A 217 24.20 -11.96 -17.49
CA GLU A 217 24.80 -12.46 -16.24
C GLU A 217 25.80 -11.45 -15.63
N ASN A 218 26.67 -10.86 -16.47
CA ASN A 218 27.63 -9.84 -16.03
C ASN A 218 26.98 -8.51 -15.62
N GLN A 219 25.73 -8.26 -16.02
CA GLN A 219 24.96 -7.09 -15.63
C GLN A 219 24.15 -7.32 -14.36
N MET A 220 24.08 -8.55 -13.80
CA MET A 220 23.29 -8.83 -12.60
C MET A 220 23.84 -8.15 -11.34
N GLN A 221 25.14 -7.84 -11.33
CA GLN A 221 25.81 -7.17 -10.21
C GLN A 221 25.64 -5.64 -10.22
N MET A 222 25.24 -5.04 -11.35
CA MET A 222 25.03 -3.60 -11.44
C MET A 222 23.69 -3.17 -10.83
N GLY A 223 23.55 -1.91 -10.43
CA GLY A 223 22.26 -1.39 -9.99
C GLY A 223 21.24 -1.42 -11.12
N PHE A 224 19.97 -1.76 -10.84
CA PHE A 224 18.95 -1.82 -11.91
C PHE A 224 18.73 -0.46 -12.58
N GLN A 225 18.74 0.63 -11.81
CA GLN A 225 18.68 1.99 -12.33
C GLN A 225 19.80 2.28 -13.33
N GLU A 226 21.03 1.82 -13.04
CA GLU A 226 22.19 1.98 -13.91
C GLU A 226 22.01 1.16 -15.20
N PHE A 227 21.58 -0.10 -15.06
CA PHE A 227 21.29 -0.99 -16.19
C PHE A 227 20.28 -0.35 -17.15
N ILE A 228 19.10 0.03 -16.64
CA ILE A 228 18.02 0.52 -17.49
C ILE A 228 18.33 1.89 -18.08
N SER A 229 19.07 2.76 -17.34
CA SER A 229 19.56 4.02 -17.89
C SER A 229 20.50 3.80 -19.08
N GLY A 230 21.39 2.80 -18.99
CA GLY A 230 22.25 2.38 -20.10
C GLY A 230 21.46 1.88 -21.31
N GLN A 231 20.40 1.09 -21.09
CA GLN A 231 19.53 0.62 -22.17
C GLN A 231 18.79 1.77 -22.86
N ARG A 232 18.31 2.78 -22.11
CA ARG A 232 17.67 3.97 -22.70
C ARG A 232 18.63 4.77 -23.59
N ILE A 233 19.90 4.87 -23.21
CA ILE A 233 20.94 5.49 -24.05
C ILE A 233 21.13 4.71 -25.36
N ILE A 234 21.18 3.38 -25.30
CA ILE A 234 21.32 2.53 -26.48
C ILE A 234 20.14 2.74 -27.43
N LEU A 235 18.91 2.67 -26.92
CA LEU A 235 17.70 2.89 -27.72
C LEU A 235 17.69 4.27 -28.39
N GLN A 236 18.11 5.32 -27.67
CA GLN A 236 18.20 6.66 -28.26
C GLN A 236 19.28 6.75 -29.33
N ARG A 237 20.43 6.09 -29.15
CA ARG A 237 21.50 6.04 -30.18
C ARG A 237 21.08 5.28 -31.42
N GLU A 238 20.18 4.30 -31.29
CA GLU A 238 19.51 3.62 -32.40
C GLU A 238 18.44 4.51 -33.08
N GLY A 239 18.23 5.71 -32.55
CA GLY A 239 17.31 6.72 -33.06
C GLY A 239 15.85 6.48 -32.65
N LEU A 240 15.62 5.74 -31.55
CA LEU A 240 14.30 5.63 -30.94
C LEU A 240 14.04 6.81 -30.00
N ARG A 241 12.77 7.19 -29.87
CA ARG A 241 12.30 8.29 -29.02
C ARG A 241 11.39 7.70 -27.97
N ILE A 242 11.86 7.70 -26.72
CA ILE A 242 11.07 7.22 -25.59
C ILE A 242 9.99 8.27 -25.30
N ILE A 243 8.72 7.90 -25.48
CA ILE A 243 7.60 8.80 -25.17
C ILE A 243 7.24 8.69 -23.70
N ALA A 244 7.18 7.47 -23.17
CA ALA A 244 7.00 7.26 -21.76
C ALA A 244 7.66 5.99 -21.22
N VAL A 245 7.89 5.99 -19.91
CA VAL A 245 8.28 4.81 -19.13
C VAL A 245 7.18 4.49 -18.13
N ILE A 246 6.77 3.22 -18.07
CA ILE A 246 5.71 2.72 -17.18
C ILE A 246 6.32 1.67 -16.27
N SER A 247 6.21 1.85 -14.96
CA SER A 247 6.71 0.90 -13.95
C SER A 247 6.08 1.14 -12.58
N SER A 248 6.00 0.11 -11.75
CA SER A 248 5.68 0.19 -10.33
C SER A 248 6.89 0.48 -9.44
N ARG A 249 8.12 0.54 -9.99
CA ARG A 249 9.33 0.77 -9.21
C ARG A 249 10.06 2.04 -9.63
N MET A 250 10.46 2.83 -8.63
CA MET A 250 11.19 4.08 -8.86
C MET A 250 12.57 3.91 -9.50
N ASP A 251 13.20 2.75 -9.36
CA ASP A 251 14.50 2.50 -9.98
C ASP A 251 14.44 2.42 -11.51
N ALA A 252 13.29 2.05 -12.08
CA ALA A 252 13.02 2.17 -13.51
C ALA A 252 12.74 3.62 -13.93
N LEU A 253 12.15 4.42 -13.04
CA LEU A 253 11.66 5.78 -13.28
C LEU A 253 12.64 6.89 -12.86
N ARG A 254 13.91 6.53 -12.65
CA ARG A 254 15.00 7.45 -12.33
C ARG A 254 16.12 7.38 -13.35
N GLY A 255 16.99 8.38 -13.30
CA GLY A 255 18.12 8.51 -14.20
C GLY A 255 17.76 9.23 -15.50
N PRO A 256 18.70 9.33 -16.43
CA PRO A 256 18.50 10.09 -17.65
C PRO A 256 17.62 9.35 -18.66
N TYR A 257 17.14 10.10 -19.67
CA TYR A 257 16.44 9.59 -20.85
C TYR A 257 15.09 8.91 -20.57
N LEU A 258 14.31 9.40 -19.60
CA LEU A 258 12.98 8.89 -19.25
C LEU A 258 11.88 9.18 -20.28
N GLY A 259 12.20 9.90 -21.35
CA GLY A 259 11.21 10.36 -22.32
C GLY A 259 10.39 11.55 -21.83
N ASN A 260 9.20 11.73 -22.39
CA ASN A 260 8.35 12.89 -22.11
C ASN A 260 7.61 12.76 -20.78
N ARG A 261 7.18 11.54 -20.42
CA ARG A 261 6.41 11.24 -19.20
C ARG A 261 6.84 9.93 -18.55
N MET A 262 6.60 9.83 -17.25
CA MET A 262 6.70 8.58 -16.51
C MET A 262 5.36 8.30 -15.84
N PHE A 263 4.94 7.04 -15.86
CA PHE A 263 3.74 6.58 -15.17
C PHE A 263 4.14 5.56 -14.11
N LYS A 264 3.90 5.94 -12.85
CA LYS A 264 4.20 5.11 -11.69
C LYS A 264 2.94 4.36 -11.28
N PHE A 265 2.93 3.04 -11.43
CA PHE A 265 1.90 2.24 -10.79
C PHE A 265 2.07 2.31 -9.27
N PRO A 266 0.98 2.53 -8.50
CA PRO A 266 1.04 2.37 -7.06
C PRO A 266 1.48 0.95 -6.72
N SER A 267 2.14 0.82 -5.58
CA SER A 267 2.54 -0.46 -5.00
C SER A 267 2.03 -0.49 -3.57
N PRO A 268 1.67 -1.67 -3.03
CA PRO A 268 1.46 -1.81 -1.59
C PRO A 268 2.71 -1.35 -0.82
N MET A 269 2.50 -0.83 0.39
CA MET A 269 3.57 -0.29 1.23
C MET A 269 4.57 -1.39 1.63
N PHE A 270 4.07 -2.60 1.85
CA PHE A 270 4.88 -3.79 2.04
C PHE A 270 4.79 -4.68 0.81
N ARG A 271 5.92 -5.17 0.31
CA ARG A 271 5.87 -6.32 -0.61
C ARG A 271 5.35 -7.51 0.17
N HIS A 272 4.15 -7.96 -0.17
CA HIS A 272 3.61 -9.20 0.33
C HIS A 272 4.35 -10.36 -0.33
N ASN A 273 5.49 -10.77 0.22
CA ASN A 273 5.96 -12.12 -0.03
C ASN A 273 4.90 -13.07 0.54
N MET A 274 4.24 -13.81 -0.33
CA MET A 274 3.30 -14.89 0.03
C MET A 274 4.03 -16.11 0.66
N GLU A 275 5.23 -15.95 1.20
CA GLU A 275 5.98 -17.05 1.84
C GLU A 275 5.32 -17.51 3.15
N ASN A 276 4.52 -16.65 3.81
CA ASN A 276 3.95 -16.98 5.12
C ASN A 276 2.63 -17.77 5.11
N HIS A 277 2.08 -18.12 3.93
CA HIS A 277 0.87 -18.96 3.88
C HIS A 277 1.14 -20.43 3.55
N VAL A 278 2.27 -20.76 2.94
CA VAL A 278 2.61 -22.16 2.59
C VAL A 278 3.09 -22.96 3.80
N GLU A 279 3.75 -22.34 4.78
CA GLU A 279 4.16 -23.04 6.01
C GLU A 279 3.03 -23.34 7.00
N SER A 280 1.87 -22.70 6.84
CA SER A 280 0.72 -22.94 7.74
C SER A 280 -0.19 -24.10 7.30
N GLN A 281 -0.12 -24.53 6.05
CA GLN A 281 -0.91 -25.67 5.54
C GLN A 281 -0.14 -26.99 5.51
N SER A 282 1.18 -26.98 5.67
CA SER A 282 2.02 -28.19 5.72
C SER A 282 2.27 -28.72 7.15
N ARG A 283 1.57 -28.19 8.16
CA ARG A 283 1.64 -28.65 9.56
C ARG A 283 0.35 -29.31 10.08
N GLU A 284 -0.63 -29.56 9.22
CA GLU A 284 -1.89 -30.24 9.57
C GLU A 284 -2.22 -31.48 8.73
N GLU A 285 -1.23 -32.10 8.06
CA GLU A 285 -1.36 -33.48 7.54
C GLU A 285 -0.26 -34.40 8.09
#